data_AF-A0AAX7VXP5-F1
#
_entry.id   AF-A0AAX7VXP5-F1
#
_cell.length_a   1.000
_cell.length_b   1.000
_cell.length_c   1.000
_cell.angle_alpha   90.00
_cell.angle_beta   90.00
_cell.angle_gamma   90.00
#
_symmetry.space_group_name_H-M   'P 1'
#
loop_
_entity.id
_entity.type
_entity.pdbx_description
1 polymer ?
#
loop_
_entity_poly.entity_id
_entity_poly.type
_entity_poly.pdbx_seq_one_letter_code
_entity_poly.pdbx_strand_id
1 'polypeptide(L)' 'LSAGIGAFLRNAWNKEPVIMASCGIGLVGAILPFISPLTKYTAMLNAAVPYNYPGKHWRSLCHSRFKCN' A
#
# COMPACT_ATOMS: atom_id res chain seq x y z
N LEU A 1 -4.22 -0.83 31.36
CA LEU A 1 -4.69 -0.35 30.04
C LEU A 1 -5.43 -1.39 29.19
N SER A 2 -5.16 -2.70 29.28
CA SER A 2 -5.60 -3.66 28.24
C SER A 2 -7.03 -4.22 28.38
N ALA A 3 -7.60 -4.30 29.60
CA ALA A 3 -8.86 -5.04 29.83
C ALA A 3 -10.12 -4.35 29.26
N GLY A 4 -10.17 -3.01 29.28
CA GLY A 4 -11.33 -2.25 28.81
C GLY A 4 -11.48 -2.26 27.29
N ILE A 5 -10.40 -1.97 26.56
CA ILE A 5 -10.43 -1.91 25.09
C ILE A 5 -10.78 -3.28 24.49
N GLY A 6 -10.25 -4.38 25.04
CA GLY A 6 -10.59 -5.73 24.58
C GLY A 6 -12.06 -6.08 24.76
N ALA A 7 -12.68 -5.65 25.88
CA ALA A 7 -14.11 -5.83 26.11
C ALA A 7 -14.96 -4.97 25.16
N PHE A 8 -14.60 -3.70 24.93
CA PHE A 8 -15.30 -2.84 23.97
C PHE A 8 -15.16 -3.35 22.53
N LEU A 9 -13.98 -3.84 22.14
CA LEU A 9 -13.75 -4.42 20.81
C LEU A 9 -14.67 -5.62 20.57
N ARG A 10 -14.76 -6.52 21.54
CA ARG A 10 -15.58 -7.74 21.44
C ARG A 10 -17.08 -7.44 21.46
N ASN A 11 -17.50 -6.39 22.18
CA ASN A 11 -18.88 -5.93 22.15
C ASN A 11 -19.23 -5.22 20.84
N ALA A 12 -18.38 -4.31 20.35
CA ALA A 12 -18.60 -3.59 19.09
C ALA A 12 -18.56 -4.52 17.86
N TRP A 13 -17.75 -5.58 17.89
CA TRP A 13 -17.71 -6.57 16.82
C TRP A 13 -18.98 -7.45 16.76
N ASN A 14 -19.65 -7.68 17.89
CA ASN A 14 -20.92 -8.41 17.93
C ASN A 14 -22.14 -7.56 17.55
N LYS A 15 -22.08 -6.24 17.78
CA LYS A 15 -23.19 -5.32 17.46
C LYS A 15 -23.11 -4.78 16.05
N GLU A 16 -21.92 -4.33 15.64
CA GLU A 16 -21.69 -3.61 14.39
C GLU A 16 -20.38 -4.07 13.73
N PRO A 17 -20.30 -5.36 13.31
CA PRO A 17 -19.06 -5.94 12.78
C PRO A 17 -18.57 -5.22 11.53
N VAL A 18 -19.49 -4.77 10.68
CA VAL A 18 -19.18 -4.13 9.40
C VAL A 18 -18.47 -2.80 9.62
N ILE A 19 -18.96 -1.96 10.52
CA ILE A 19 -18.43 -0.63 10.79
C ILE A 19 -17.04 -0.75 11.42
N MET A 20 -16.90 -1.68 12.38
CA MET A 20 -15.64 -1.99 13.04
C MET A 20 -14.57 -2.47 12.05
N ALA A 21 -14.93 -3.39 11.16
CA ALA A 21 -14.03 -3.90 10.12
C ALA A 21 -13.66 -2.82 9.10
N SER A 22 -14.62 -2.03 8.62
CA SER A 22 -14.37 -0.93 7.68
C SER A 22 -13.41 0.11 8.26
N CYS A 23 -13.60 0.51 9.53
CA CYS A 23 -12.70 1.43 10.20
C CYS A 23 -11.29 0.83 10.37
N GLY A 24 -11.20 -0.43 10.81
CA GLY A 24 -9.92 -1.14 10.94
C GLY A 24 -9.16 -1.26 9.62
N ILE A 25 -9.83 -1.68 8.55
CA ILE A 25 -9.24 -1.81 7.21
C ILE A 25 -8.86 -0.44 6.65
N GLY A 26 -9.67 0.60 6.88
CA GLY A 26 -9.37 1.97 6.46
C GLY A 26 -8.09 2.51 7.10
N LEU A 27 -7.94 2.32 8.42
CA LEU A 27 -6.73 2.73 9.14
C LEU A 27 -5.51 1.92 8.70
N VAL A 28 -5.65 0.61 8.57
CA VAL A 28 -4.57 -0.27 8.09
C VAL A 28 -4.16 0.12 6.67
N GLY A 29 -5.12 0.33 5.76
CA GLY A 29 -4.89 0.77 4.39
C GLY A 29 -4.22 2.13 4.28
N ALA A 30 -4.46 3.05 5.21
CA ALA A 30 -3.80 4.36 5.24
C ALA A 30 -2.36 4.28 5.73
N ILE A 31 -2.06 3.37 6.67
CA ILE A 31 -0.74 3.24 7.30
C ILE A 31 0.20 2.32 6.49
N LEU A 32 -0.34 1.25 5.90
CA LEU A 32 0.38 0.29 5.06
C LEU A 32 1.28 0.92 3.98
N PRO A 33 0.86 1.95 3.21
CA PRO A 33 1.72 2.53 2.19
C PRO A 33 2.96 3.25 2.74
N PHE A 34 2.93 3.72 4.00
CA PHE A 34 4.06 4.37 4.65
C PHE A 34 5.08 3.39 5.22
N ILE A 35 4.61 2.24 5.71
CA ILE A 35 5.46 1.22 6.32
C ILE A 35 6.02 0.27 5.26
N SER A 36 5.26 0.01 4.20
CA SER A 36 5.65 -0.99 3.21
C SER A 36 6.77 -0.49 2.27
N PRO A 37 7.93 -1.16 2.21
CA PRO A 37 8.97 -0.85 1.23
C PRO A 37 8.49 -1.13 -0.21
N LEU A 38 7.42 -1.91 -0.38
CA LEU A 38 6.83 -2.25 -1.67
C LEU A 38 6.20 -1.04 -2.37
N THR A 39 5.71 -0.06 -1.59
CA THR A 39 5.15 1.19 -2.14
C THR A 39 6.21 1.99 -2.94
N LYS A 40 7.50 1.81 -2.64
CA LYS A 40 8.59 2.47 -3.37
C LYS A 40 8.87 1.79 -4.70
N TYR A 41 8.92 0.46 -4.71
CA TYR A 41 9.14 -0.32 -5.92
C TYR A 41 7.97 -0.22 -6.91
N THR A 42 6.72 -0.21 -6.42
CA THR A 42 5.55 -0.02 -7.29
C THR A 42 5.57 1.35 -8.00
N ALA A 43 6.00 2.41 -7.29
CA ALA A 43 6.14 3.74 -7.90
C ALA A 43 7.24 3.77 -8.98
N MET A 44 8.35 3.08 -8.76
CA MET A 44 9.42 2.95 -9.76
C MET A 44 8.96 2.19 -11.01
N LEU A 45 8.15 1.14 -10.84
CA LEU A 45 7.58 0.37 -11.94
C LEU A 45 6.65 1.23 -12.80
N ASN A 46 5.76 2.01 -12.18
CA ASN A 46 4.86 2.91 -12.91
C ASN A 46 5.63 3.98 -13.72
N ALA A 47 6.76 4.47 -13.19
CA ALA A 47 7.63 5.40 -13.90
C ALA A 47 8.48 4.74 -15.00
N ALA A 48 8.74 3.44 -14.88
CA ALA A 48 9.55 2.67 -15.81
C ALA A 48 8.74 2.06 -16.97
N VAL A 49 7.41 2.22 -16.97
CA VAL A 49 6.53 1.87 -18.10
C VAL A 49 6.21 3.14 -18.90
N PRO A 50 6.83 3.36 -20.05
CA PRO A 50 6.52 4.53 -20.85
C PRO A 50 5.20 4.37 -21.62
N TYR A 51 4.26 5.26 -21.33
CA TYR A 51 2.95 5.24 -21.97
C TYR A 51 2.91 5.95 -23.33
N ASN A 52 4.03 6.56 -23.76
CA ASN A 52 4.16 7.27 -25.02
C ASN A 52 5.11 6.56 -25.99
N TYR A 53 4.84 6.64 -27.30
CA TYR A 53 5.46 5.75 -28.28
C TYR A 53 7.01 5.82 -28.31
N PRO A 54 7.70 4.67 -28.24
CA PRO A 54 9.14 4.54 -28.42
C PRO A 54 9.70 5.06 -29.74
N GLY A 55 10.03 6.34 -29.83
CA GLY A 55 11.08 6.78 -30.76
C GLY A 55 12.45 6.23 -30.33
N LYS A 56 12.72 4.92 -30.47
CA LYS A 56 14.04 4.24 -30.33
C LYS A 56 14.78 4.33 -28.98
N HIS A 57 14.25 5.03 -27.97
CA HIS A 57 14.92 5.31 -26.69
C HIS A 57 14.79 4.21 -25.59
N TRP A 58 13.91 3.23 -25.79
CA TRP A 58 13.43 2.36 -24.73
C TRP A 58 14.44 1.36 -24.15
N ARG A 59 15.41 0.93 -24.95
CA ARG A 59 16.44 -0.02 -24.49
C ARG A 59 17.44 0.61 -23.51
N SER A 60 17.64 1.93 -23.56
CA SER A 60 18.59 2.64 -22.70
C SER A 60 17.97 3.06 -21.36
N LEU A 61 16.69 3.46 -21.33
CA LEU A 61 15.96 3.77 -20.09
C LEU A 61 15.82 2.57 -19.16
N CYS A 62 15.52 1.40 -19.70
CA CYS A 62 15.36 0.17 -18.91
C CYS A 62 16.66 -0.19 -18.17
N HIS A 63 17.81 -0.01 -18.83
CA HIS A 63 19.12 -0.34 -18.24
C HIS A 63 19.59 0.68 -17.18
N SER A 64 19.14 1.94 -17.25
CA SER A 64 19.53 2.99 -16.29
C SER A 64 18.59 3.11 -15.08
N ARG A 65 17.29 2.77 -15.21
CA ARG A 65 16.31 2.92 -14.11
C ARG A 65 16.12 1.66 -13.26
N PHE A 66 16.41 0.48 -13.79
CA PHE A 66 16.41 -0.81 -13.04
C PHE A 66 17.82 -1.21 -12.59
N LYS A 67 18.71 -0.23 -12.34
CA LYS A 67 20.00 -0.50 -11.69
C LYS A 67 19.70 -0.97 -10.26
N CYS A 68 19.48 -2.27 -10.12
CA CYS A 68 19.51 -2.97 -8.84
C CYS A 68 20.81 -2.58 -8.16
N ASN A 69 20.68 -1.97 -6.98
CA ASN A 69 21.75 -1.99 -5.99
C ASN A 69 21.93 -3.45 -5.55
#